data_AF-A0A088B2W6-F1
#
_entry.id   AF-A0A088B2W6-F1
#
_cell.length_a   1.000
_cell.length_b   1.000
_cell.length_c   1.000
_cell.angle_alpha   90.00
_cell.angle_beta   90.00
_cell.angle_gamma   90.00
#
_symmetry.space_group_name_H-M   'P 1'
#
loop_
_entity.id
_entity.type
_entity.pdbx_description
1 polymer ?
#
loop_
_entity_poly.entity_id
_entity_poly.type
_entity_poly.pdbx_seq_one_letter_code
_entity_poly.pdbx_strand_id
1 'polypeptide(L)'
;MGETLALLDGPFATVAAGIAEDRYALWLGSGISFGRVAGLSQVVAGVIEFLRARIDGGVVDCRFRKALNEVLDLAHPSNEERARMDPTVPFDQWPDAQAIARRLVSNYARLLDVMVDGEGEDYLLWKGVDVPATFADPATEPDVEHLCIGLLILEGAASDIATANWDPLVERAVDSIGGGEPAVVVCVRPEDLREPALKTRLYKFHGCAALAGSSEASHRPLLVARQSQINGWVARPGNAPIVNRLIDVIVSKPTLMMGLSAQDANIQAIFAEAEARMPWPWPGDRPSYVFSEDAIGIDQRGLLRNVYRAAYSGVTHRQILESSLIRAYAKPLLVALVLHLICSKLRKLIDLAPGGLSAADREPLKQGVIGLRDTYAALADADRLGFVRRLVEHTGRAVALFRDGADGGAPRRYSPVTRDPMHRIAGDPNLPASGLREAAAAIGVLGMGAAQGLWSLEHGDPGEPTSGVVRVRSGSGTVDLFFAANSHAALRLAFNGHAPDALGTVVVHSTEIAPAVARSPRGAPGRTGRVGARQVSMAELLGETANSNELIQRFREEVAI
;
A
#
# COMPACT_ATOMS: atom_id res chain seq x y z
N MET A 1 -11.91 3.14 10.83
CA MET A 1 -10.68 2.34 10.73
C MET A 1 -10.71 1.09 11.61
N GLY A 2 -11.20 1.18 12.86
CA GLY A 2 -11.25 0.05 13.79
C GLY A 2 -11.97 -1.18 13.24
N GLU A 3 -13.09 -1.01 12.52
CA GLU A 3 -13.80 -2.12 11.87
C GLU A 3 -12.94 -2.89 10.87
N THR A 4 -12.16 -2.18 10.04
CA THR A 4 -11.27 -2.81 9.04
C THR A 4 -10.12 -3.56 9.71
N LEU A 5 -9.53 -3.02 10.78
CA LEU A 5 -8.52 -3.74 11.57
C LEU A 5 -9.12 -4.97 12.24
N ALA A 6 -10.34 -4.90 12.77
CA ALA A 6 -11.03 -6.04 13.37
C ALA A 6 -11.26 -7.17 12.36
N LEU A 7 -11.50 -6.87 11.08
CA LEU A 7 -11.54 -7.88 10.01
C LEU A 7 -10.18 -8.58 9.87
N LEU A 8 -9.08 -7.82 9.89
CA LEU A 8 -7.72 -8.34 9.74
C LEU A 8 -7.20 -9.06 11.00
N ASP A 9 -7.71 -8.76 12.19
CA ASP A 9 -7.32 -9.45 13.42
C ASP A 9 -8.22 -10.66 13.74
N GLY A 10 -9.42 -10.70 13.14
CA GLY A 10 -10.38 -11.79 13.30
C GLY A 10 -10.50 -12.64 12.05
N PRO A 11 -11.60 -12.53 11.27
CA PRO A 11 -11.94 -13.47 10.19
C PRO A 11 -10.89 -13.56 9.07
N PHE A 12 -10.08 -12.51 8.85
CA PHE A 12 -9.06 -12.45 7.81
C PHE A 12 -7.62 -12.40 8.36
N ALA A 13 -7.40 -12.85 9.60
CA ALA A 13 -6.06 -12.90 10.20
C ALA A 13 -5.04 -13.70 9.40
N THR A 14 -5.46 -14.80 8.76
CA THR A 14 -4.58 -15.61 7.91
C THR A 14 -4.19 -14.88 6.62
N VAL A 15 -5.07 -14.02 6.09
CA VAL A 15 -4.75 -13.14 4.94
C VAL A 15 -3.76 -12.08 5.36
N ALA A 16 -4.01 -11.38 6.47
CA ALA A 16 -3.12 -10.33 6.98
C ALA A 16 -1.71 -10.86 7.29
N ALA A 17 -1.61 -12.02 7.94
CA ALA A 17 -0.35 -12.72 8.16
C ALA A 17 0.32 -13.13 6.83
N GLY A 18 -0.47 -13.63 5.87
CA GLY A 18 0.01 -13.97 4.53
C GLY A 18 0.59 -12.77 3.78
N ILE A 19 -0.04 -11.59 3.84
CA ILE A 19 0.54 -10.35 3.28
C ILE A 19 1.87 -10.04 3.97
N ALA A 20 1.91 -10.07 5.31
CA ALA A 20 3.13 -9.75 6.05
C ALA A 20 4.29 -10.72 5.77
N GLU A 21 3.99 -11.94 5.34
CA GLU A 21 4.96 -12.94 4.89
C GLU A 21 5.30 -12.86 3.40
N ASP A 22 4.76 -11.90 2.65
CA ASP A 22 4.89 -11.79 1.18
C ASP A 22 4.37 -13.03 0.42
N ARG A 23 3.29 -13.63 0.94
CA ARG A 23 2.68 -14.84 0.37
C ARG A 23 1.49 -14.57 -0.54
N TYR A 24 1.03 -13.33 -0.66
CA TYR A 24 -0.01 -12.95 -1.61
C TYR A 24 0.57 -12.12 -2.74
N ALA A 25 0.00 -12.28 -3.93
CA ALA A 25 0.15 -11.33 -5.02
C ALA A 25 -0.99 -10.30 -4.97
N LEU A 26 -0.68 -9.04 -5.27
CA LEU A 26 -1.69 -7.98 -5.36
C LEU A 26 -2.16 -7.85 -6.81
N TRP A 27 -3.47 -7.86 -7.02
CA TRP A 27 -4.10 -7.66 -8.32
C TRP A 27 -4.94 -6.39 -8.29
N LEU A 28 -4.49 -5.37 -9.02
CA LEU A 28 -4.98 -4.00 -8.92
C LEU A 28 -5.78 -3.62 -10.17
N GLY A 29 -6.99 -3.12 -9.97
CA GLY A 29 -7.79 -2.53 -11.04
C GLY A 29 -8.01 -1.03 -10.86
N SER A 30 -8.80 -0.43 -11.75
CA SER A 30 -8.94 1.03 -11.85
C SER A 30 -9.55 1.67 -10.60
N GLY A 31 -10.21 0.89 -9.74
CA GLY A 31 -10.76 1.36 -8.48
C GLY A 31 -9.71 1.94 -7.52
N ILE A 32 -8.45 1.52 -7.58
CA ILE A 32 -7.38 2.10 -6.73
C ILE A 32 -6.94 3.50 -7.19
N SER A 33 -7.23 3.86 -8.45
CA SER A 33 -6.90 5.15 -9.05
C SER A 33 -8.11 6.10 -9.10
N PHE A 34 -9.26 5.69 -8.53
CA PHE A 34 -10.51 6.45 -8.58
C PHE A 34 -10.36 7.82 -7.91
N GLY A 35 -10.81 8.87 -8.60
CA GLY A 35 -10.70 10.26 -8.12
C GLY A 35 -9.34 10.91 -8.38
N ARG A 36 -8.36 10.20 -8.95
CA ARG A 36 -7.07 10.76 -9.39
C ARG A 36 -6.93 10.83 -10.90
N VAL A 37 -7.41 9.81 -11.59
CA VAL A 37 -7.43 9.75 -13.06
C VAL A 37 -8.85 9.53 -13.56
N ALA A 38 -9.06 9.69 -14.86
CA ALA A 38 -10.37 9.51 -15.47
C ALA A 38 -10.88 8.07 -15.26
N GLY A 39 -12.05 7.92 -14.63
CA GLY A 39 -12.75 6.63 -14.53
C GLY A 39 -13.42 6.24 -15.85
N LEU A 40 -13.85 4.98 -15.98
CA LEU A 40 -14.49 4.48 -17.21
C LEU A 40 -15.69 5.34 -17.65
N SER A 41 -16.50 5.86 -16.72
CA SER A 41 -17.63 6.75 -17.06
C SER A 41 -17.17 8.04 -17.76
N GLN A 42 -16.06 8.63 -17.28
CA GLN A 42 -15.47 9.83 -17.88
C GLN A 42 -14.82 9.52 -19.22
N VAL A 43 -14.15 8.36 -19.35
CA VAL A 43 -13.61 7.88 -20.63
C VAL A 43 -14.71 7.71 -21.68
N VAL A 44 -15.82 7.04 -21.32
CA VAL A 44 -16.98 6.84 -22.20
C VAL A 44 -17.57 8.17 -22.65
N ALA A 45 -17.84 9.09 -21.71
CA ALA A 45 -18.37 10.41 -22.03
C ALA A 45 -17.41 11.21 -22.93
N GLY A 46 -16.11 11.14 -22.65
CA GLY A 46 -15.07 11.79 -23.44
C GLY A 46 -15.00 11.27 -24.88
N VAL A 47 -15.11 9.96 -25.10
CA VAL A 47 -15.12 9.37 -26.46
C VAL A 47 -16.37 9.78 -27.23
N ILE A 48 -17.53 9.78 -26.59
CA ILE A 48 -18.79 10.24 -27.22
C ILE A 48 -18.67 11.69 -27.65
N GLU A 49 -18.20 12.57 -26.75
CA GLU A 49 -18.01 13.99 -27.06
C GLU A 49 -16.93 14.20 -28.12
N PHE A 50 -15.84 13.44 -28.09
CA PHE A 50 -14.77 13.48 -29.08
C PHE A 50 -15.27 13.18 -30.49
N LEU A 51 -16.12 12.15 -30.64
CA LEU A 51 -16.74 11.77 -31.90
C LEU A 51 -17.75 12.83 -32.34
N ARG A 52 -18.63 13.25 -31.43
CA ARG A 52 -19.67 14.26 -31.69
C ARG A 52 -19.08 15.58 -32.18
N ALA A 53 -18.07 16.10 -31.49
CA ALA A 53 -17.42 17.37 -31.82
C ALA A 53 -16.74 17.37 -33.20
N ARG A 54 -16.48 16.20 -33.79
CA ARG A 54 -15.88 16.04 -35.12
C ARG A 54 -16.89 15.74 -36.22
N ILE A 55 -18.18 15.71 -35.90
CA ILE A 55 -19.21 15.56 -36.91
C ILE A 55 -19.29 16.84 -37.75
N ASP A 56 -19.00 16.71 -39.04
CA ASP A 56 -19.24 17.75 -40.03
C ASP A 56 -20.67 17.61 -40.57
N GLY A 57 -21.54 18.57 -40.24
CA GLY A 57 -22.94 18.59 -40.70
C GLY A 57 -23.10 18.80 -42.21
N GLY A 58 -22.06 19.28 -42.91
CA GLY A 58 -22.05 19.43 -44.36
C GLY A 58 -21.76 18.13 -45.11
N VAL A 59 -21.29 17.07 -44.41
CA VAL A 59 -20.91 15.79 -45.02
C VAL A 59 -21.98 14.74 -44.74
N VAL A 60 -22.71 14.35 -45.79
CA VAL A 60 -23.79 13.35 -45.72
C VAL A 60 -23.32 12.02 -45.13
N ASP A 61 -22.08 11.61 -45.46
CA ASP A 61 -21.49 10.34 -45.03
C ASP A 61 -20.34 10.54 -44.02
N CYS A 62 -20.56 11.40 -43.02
CA CYS A 62 -19.54 11.72 -42.02
C CYS A 62 -19.12 10.48 -41.21
N ARG A 63 -17.86 10.06 -41.36
CA ARG A 63 -17.27 8.90 -40.64
C ARG A 63 -17.43 8.96 -39.11
N PHE A 64 -17.32 10.15 -38.52
CA PHE A 64 -17.45 10.31 -37.07
C PHE A 64 -18.90 10.15 -36.60
N ARG A 65 -19.88 10.49 -37.46
CA ARG A 65 -21.30 10.25 -37.18
C ARG A 65 -21.62 8.76 -37.22
N LYS A 66 -21.05 8.01 -38.17
CA LYS A 66 -21.19 6.54 -38.22
C LYS A 66 -20.63 5.89 -36.96
N ALA A 67 -19.39 6.20 -36.60
CA ALA A 67 -18.75 5.66 -35.40
C ALA A 67 -19.52 6.04 -34.13
N LEU A 68 -20.02 7.28 -34.01
CA LEU A 68 -20.85 7.69 -32.88
C LEU A 68 -22.13 6.84 -32.78
N ASN A 69 -22.82 6.62 -33.90
CA ASN A 69 -24.04 5.80 -33.90
C ASN A 69 -23.75 4.36 -33.47
N GLU A 70 -22.67 3.75 -33.97
CA GLU A 70 -22.25 2.41 -33.57
C GLU A 70 -21.94 2.33 -32.07
N VAL A 71 -21.23 3.32 -31.54
CA VAL A 71 -20.99 3.45 -30.09
C VAL A 71 -22.30 3.54 -29.31
N LEU A 72 -23.24 4.39 -29.73
CA LEU A 72 -24.52 4.57 -29.04
C LEU A 72 -25.40 3.31 -29.10
N ASP A 73 -25.31 2.53 -30.18
CA ASP A 73 -26.05 1.28 -30.34
C ASP A 73 -25.66 0.22 -29.30
N LEU A 74 -24.41 0.22 -28.83
CA LEU A 74 -23.94 -0.63 -27.73
C LEU A 74 -24.65 -0.34 -26.40
N ALA A 75 -25.20 0.87 -26.22
CA ALA A 75 -25.98 1.23 -25.05
C ALA A 75 -27.42 0.70 -25.10
N HIS A 76 -27.82 0.06 -26.22
CA HIS A 76 -29.18 -0.40 -26.50
C HIS A 76 -30.28 0.63 -26.14
N PRO A 77 -30.19 1.88 -26.63
CA PRO A 77 -31.18 2.91 -26.30
C PRO A 77 -32.55 2.56 -26.89
N SER A 78 -33.59 2.82 -26.11
CA SER A 78 -34.98 2.77 -26.56
C SER A 78 -35.25 3.78 -27.69
N ASN A 79 -36.34 3.58 -28.43
CA ASN A 79 -36.75 4.52 -29.48
C ASN A 79 -36.98 5.94 -28.95
N GLU A 80 -37.51 6.07 -27.73
CA GLU A 80 -37.72 7.37 -27.09
C GLU A 80 -36.40 8.05 -26.70
N GLU A 81 -35.45 7.30 -26.13
CA GLU A 81 -34.10 7.83 -25.84
C GLU A 81 -33.42 8.27 -27.14
N ARG A 82 -33.49 7.46 -28.22
CA ARG A 82 -32.94 7.82 -29.53
C ARG A 82 -33.53 9.11 -30.08
N ALA A 83 -34.84 9.32 -29.94
CA ALA A 83 -35.50 10.53 -30.41
C ALA A 83 -35.06 11.80 -29.65
N ARG A 84 -34.54 11.65 -28.42
CA ARG A 84 -34.02 12.75 -27.59
C ARG A 84 -32.52 12.98 -27.76
N MET A 85 -31.80 12.11 -28.49
CA MET A 85 -30.38 12.30 -28.76
C MET A 85 -30.19 13.42 -29.79
N ASP A 86 -29.50 14.48 -29.39
CA ASP A 86 -29.21 15.61 -30.28
C ASP A 86 -27.69 15.76 -30.48
N PRO A 87 -27.14 15.31 -31.62
CA PRO A 87 -25.71 15.42 -31.89
C PRO A 87 -25.22 16.87 -32.06
N THR A 88 -26.12 17.85 -32.15
CA THR A 88 -25.75 19.27 -32.31
C THR A 88 -25.35 19.93 -30.99
N VAL A 89 -25.76 19.37 -29.85
CA VAL A 89 -25.40 19.86 -28.52
C VAL A 89 -24.40 18.92 -27.82
N PRO A 90 -23.53 19.44 -26.93
CA PRO A 90 -22.59 18.63 -26.16
C PRO A 90 -23.25 17.45 -25.41
N PHE A 91 -22.53 16.33 -25.28
CA PHE A 91 -23.08 15.10 -24.69
C PHE A 91 -23.55 15.27 -23.23
N ASP A 92 -22.88 16.12 -22.45
CA ASP A 92 -23.25 16.40 -21.06
C ASP A 92 -24.60 17.13 -20.91
N GLN A 93 -25.14 17.67 -22.00
CA GLN A 93 -26.46 18.32 -22.06
C GLN A 93 -27.58 17.36 -22.52
N TRP A 94 -27.25 16.11 -22.87
CA TRP A 94 -28.27 15.17 -23.33
C TRP A 94 -29.13 14.70 -22.14
N PRO A 95 -30.47 14.61 -22.28
CA PRO A 95 -31.35 14.21 -21.19
C PRO A 95 -30.99 12.86 -20.56
N ASP A 96 -30.52 11.92 -21.39
CA ASP A 96 -30.24 10.54 -21.00
C ASP A 96 -28.72 10.24 -20.87
N ALA A 97 -27.85 11.26 -20.86
CA ALA A 97 -26.38 11.11 -20.90
C ALA A 97 -25.85 10.14 -19.84
N GLN A 98 -26.28 10.29 -18.58
CA GLN A 98 -25.85 9.43 -17.48
C GLN A 98 -26.33 7.99 -17.61
N ALA A 99 -27.53 7.76 -18.14
CA ALA A 99 -28.06 6.42 -18.35
C ALA A 99 -27.31 5.70 -19.47
N ILE A 100 -27.05 6.40 -20.57
CA ILE A 100 -26.26 5.92 -21.70
C ILE A 100 -24.83 5.59 -21.26
N ALA A 101 -24.16 6.51 -20.57
CA ALA A 101 -22.79 6.31 -20.09
C ALA A 101 -22.69 5.08 -19.18
N ARG A 102 -23.63 4.89 -18.24
CA ARG A 102 -23.66 3.70 -17.36
C ARG A 102 -23.76 2.38 -18.14
N ARG A 103 -24.62 2.30 -19.16
CA ARG A 103 -24.75 1.09 -19.99
C ARG A 103 -23.50 0.83 -20.84
N LEU A 104 -22.83 1.89 -21.27
CA LEU A 104 -21.60 1.82 -22.05
C LEU A 104 -20.36 1.51 -21.20
N VAL A 105 -20.34 1.83 -19.91
CA VAL A 105 -19.25 1.38 -19.01
C VAL A 105 -19.16 -0.15 -18.99
N SER A 106 -20.28 -0.86 -18.98
CA SER A 106 -20.31 -2.32 -19.10
C SER A 106 -19.93 -2.85 -20.49
N ASN A 107 -19.82 -1.97 -21.49
CA ASN A 107 -19.42 -2.28 -22.87
C ASN A 107 -18.18 -1.48 -23.30
N TYR A 108 -17.37 -0.98 -22.36
CA TYR A 108 -16.32 -0.02 -22.65
C TYR A 108 -15.32 -0.56 -23.68
N ALA A 109 -14.96 -1.84 -23.56
CA ALA A 109 -14.02 -2.49 -24.47
C ALA A 109 -14.56 -2.57 -25.90
N ARG A 110 -15.87 -2.77 -26.07
CA ARG A 110 -16.53 -2.76 -27.38
C ARG A 110 -16.62 -1.36 -27.96
N LEU A 111 -16.93 -0.38 -27.11
CA LEU A 111 -16.94 1.03 -27.50
C LEU A 111 -15.57 1.46 -28.05
N LEU A 112 -14.49 1.07 -27.38
CA LEU A 112 -13.12 1.40 -27.83
C LEU A 112 -12.67 0.57 -29.04
N ASP A 113 -13.37 -0.50 -29.40
CA ASP A 113 -13.11 -1.35 -30.57
C ASP A 113 -13.84 -0.86 -31.83
N VAL A 114 -14.72 0.15 -31.71
CA VAL A 114 -15.40 0.77 -32.85
C VAL A 114 -14.38 1.44 -33.77
N MET A 115 -14.44 1.09 -35.05
CA MET A 115 -13.54 1.63 -36.08
C MET A 115 -14.03 2.99 -36.58
N VAL A 116 -13.10 3.94 -36.74
CA VAL A 116 -13.36 5.19 -37.46
C VAL A 116 -12.75 5.05 -38.85
N ASP A 117 -13.58 5.14 -39.89
CA ASP A 117 -13.15 4.94 -41.28
C ASP A 117 -11.89 5.76 -41.64
N GLY A 118 -10.86 5.09 -42.16
CA GLY A 118 -9.60 5.71 -42.54
C GLY A 118 -8.61 6.00 -41.41
N GLU A 119 -8.94 5.62 -40.17
CA GLU A 119 -8.03 5.74 -39.02
C GLU A 119 -7.48 4.37 -38.58
N GLY A 120 -6.42 4.39 -37.77
CA GLY A 120 -5.87 3.18 -37.15
C GLY A 120 -6.83 2.56 -36.13
N GLU A 121 -6.68 1.26 -35.87
CA GLU A 121 -7.62 0.52 -35.03
C GLU A 121 -7.68 1.00 -33.56
N ASP A 122 -6.63 1.66 -33.08
CA ASP A 122 -6.56 2.22 -31.74
C ASP A 122 -6.93 3.72 -31.69
N TYR A 123 -7.52 4.27 -32.76
CA TYR A 123 -7.76 5.71 -32.88
C TYR A 123 -8.62 6.28 -31.76
N LEU A 124 -9.70 5.60 -31.36
CA LEU A 124 -10.52 6.05 -30.23
C LEU A 124 -9.75 6.04 -28.92
N LEU A 125 -8.84 5.07 -28.73
CA LEU A 125 -7.98 5.01 -27.55
C LEU A 125 -6.90 6.10 -27.58
N TRP A 126 -6.18 6.23 -28.69
CA TRP A 126 -5.02 7.11 -28.78
C TRP A 126 -5.39 8.58 -28.96
N LYS A 127 -6.40 8.89 -29.77
CA LYS A 127 -6.84 10.26 -30.05
C LYS A 127 -8.11 10.65 -29.30
N GLY A 128 -9.02 9.70 -29.10
CA GLY A 128 -10.28 9.96 -28.39
C GLY A 128 -10.10 10.09 -26.89
N VAL A 129 -9.48 9.09 -26.27
CA VAL A 129 -9.18 9.09 -24.83
C VAL A 129 -7.92 9.88 -24.51
N ASP A 130 -6.97 9.96 -25.45
CA ASP A 130 -5.64 10.54 -25.22
C ASP A 130 -4.99 9.95 -23.97
N VAL A 131 -4.72 8.64 -24.01
CA VAL A 131 -4.24 7.87 -22.85
C VAL A 131 -3.04 8.54 -22.14
N PRO A 132 -1.99 9.01 -22.83
CA PRO A 132 -0.88 9.70 -22.17
C PRO A 132 -1.30 10.95 -21.41
N ALA A 133 -2.09 11.84 -22.02
CA ALA A 133 -2.52 13.07 -21.36
C ALA A 133 -3.49 12.78 -20.19
N THR A 134 -4.41 11.84 -20.38
CA THR A 134 -5.48 11.54 -19.42
C THR A 134 -4.99 10.75 -18.19
N PHE A 135 -4.03 9.84 -18.37
CA PHE A 135 -3.59 8.92 -17.31
C PHE A 135 -2.15 9.11 -16.85
N ALA A 136 -1.33 9.88 -17.56
CA ALA A 136 0.07 10.12 -17.20
C ALA A 136 0.42 11.59 -16.99
N ASP A 137 -0.57 12.48 -16.78
CA ASP A 137 -0.33 13.87 -16.37
C ASP A 137 0.66 13.90 -15.18
N PRO A 138 1.84 14.54 -15.33
CA PRO A 138 2.83 14.66 -14.26
C PRO A 138 2.30 15.36 -13.00
N ALA A 139 1.26 16.20 -13.11
CA ALA A 139 0.65 16.90 -11.98
C ALA A 139 -0.24 15.99 -11.13
N THR A 140 -0.64 14.81 -11.63
CA THR A 140 -1.47 13.87 -10.87
C THR A 140 -0.65 13.20 -9.77
N GLU A 141 -0.94 13.57 -8.53
CA GLU A 141 -0.32 12.98 -7.34
C GLU A 141 -0.94 11.62 -6.98
N PRO A 142 -0.14 10.67 -6.46
CA PRO A 142 -0.64 9.42 -5.89
C PRO A 142 -1.58 9.65 -4.69
N ASP A 143 -2.66 8.88 -4.63
CA ASP A 143 -3.57 8.81 -3.46
C ASP A 143 -3.11 7.79 -2.40
N VAL A 144 -3.87 7.74 -1.29
CA VAL A 144 -3.74 6.80 -0.16
C VAL A 144 -3.41 5.37 -0.61
N GLU A 145 -4.16 4.81 -1.57
CA GLU A 145 -4.00 3.45 -2.05
C GLU A 145 -2.58 3.21 -2.58
N HIS A 146 -2.12 4.09 -3.47
CA HIS A 146 -0.80 4.01 -4.09
C HIS A 146 0.31 4.17 -3.06
N LEU A 147 0.17 5.14 -2.13
CA LEU A 147 1.14 5.37 -1.06
C LEU A 147 1.23 4.15 -0.14
N CYS A 148 0.10 3.56 0.26
CA CYS A 148 0.09 2.35 1.06
C CYS A 148 0.68 1.14 0.32
N ILE A 149 0.40 0.97 -0.97
CA ILE A 149 1.08 -0.06 -1.79
C ILE A 149 2.59 0.17 -1.79
N GLY A 150 3.04 1.42 -1.97
CA GLY A 150 4.46 1.77 -1.89
C GLY A 150 5.08 1.42 -0.53
N LEU A 151 4.36 1.66 0.57
CA LEU A 151 4.80 1.25 1.91
C LEU A 151 4.93 -0.26 2.04
N LEU A 152 3.96 -1.04 1.55
CA LEU A 152 4.03 -2.52 1.53
C LEU A 152 5.23 -3.02 0.71
N ILE A 153 5.52 -2.40 -0.44
CA ILE A 153 6.69 -2.69 -1.28
C ILE A 153 7.98 -2.42 -0.51
N LEU A 154 8.11 -1.25 0.12
CA LEU A 154 9.33 -0.86 0.84
C LEU A 154 9.57 -1.74 2.08
N GLU A 155 8.51 -2.18 2.75
CA GLU A 155 8.53 -3.16 3.83
C GLU A 155 8.73 -4.61 3.34
N GLY A 156 8.79 -4.87 2.03
CA GLY A 156 9.05 -6.21 1.48
C GLY A 156 7.87 -7.18 1.60
N ALA A 157 6.64 -6.67 1.63
CA ALA A 157 5.40 -7.45 1.79
C ALA A 157 4.57 -7.56 0.49
N ALA A 158 5.06 -7.03 -0.63
CA ALA A 158 4.35 -7.03 -1.91
C ALA A 158 5.33 -7.19 -3.09
N SER A 159 5.96 -8.36 -3.22
CA SER A 159 6.98 -8.58 -4.27
C SER A 159 6.41 -8.85 -5.66
N ASP A 160 5.15 -9.28 -5.77
CA ASP A 160 4.46 -9.50 -7.04
C ASP A 160 3.15 -8.71 -7.09
N ILE A 161 3.05 -7.79 -8.05
CA ILE A 161 1.87 -6.98 -8.28
C ILE A 161 1.49 -7.04 -9.76
N ALA A 162 0.25 -7.37 -10.06
CA ALA A 162 -0.30 -7.32 -11.41
C ALA A 162 -1.37 -6.23 -11.50
N THR A 163 -1.38 -5.46 -12.58
CA THR A 163 -2.38 -4.41 -12.78
C THR A 163 -2.80 -4.23 -14.23
N ALA A 164 -4.09 -3.94 -14.41
CA ALA A 164 -4.69 -3.49 -15.67
C ALA A 164 -4.63 -1.96 -15.83
N ASN A 165 -4.14 -1.22 -14.83
CA ASN A 165 -4.13 0.24 -14.88
C ASN A 165 -3.00 0.76 -15.77
N TRP A 166 -3.32 1.75 -16.61
CA TRP A 166 -2.31 2.42 -17.43
C TRP A 166 -1.55 3.50 -16.66
N ASP A 167 -2.16 4.11 -15.65
CA ASP A 167 -1.58 5.22 -14.90
C ASP A 167 -0.31 4.80 -14.13
N PRO A 168 0.67 5.69 -13.95
CA PRO A 168 1.94 5.38 -13.27
C PRO A 168 1.90 5.66 -11.76
N LEU A 169 0.73 5.65 -11.11
CA LEU A 169 0.61 6.20 -9.74
C LEU A 169 1.26 5.32 -8.67
N VAL A 170 1.34 4.01 -8.84
CA VAL A 170 2.07 3.12 -7.92
C VAL A 170 3.58 3.39 -8.00
N GLU A 171 4.11 3.51 -9.22
CA GLU A 171 5.50 3.85 -9.50
C GLU A 171 5.86 5.19 -8.86
N ARG A 172 5.04 6.23 -9.12
CA ARG A 172 5.23 7.56 -8.53
C ARG A 172 5.14 7.55 -7.00
N ALA A 173 4.23 6.76 -6.43
CA ALA A 173 4.13 6.64 -4.97
C ALA A 173 5.43 6.10 -4.39
N VAL A 174 5.98 5.01 -4.94
CA VAL A 174 7.25 4.44 -4.50
C VAL A 174 8.40 5.43 -4.64
N ASP A 175 8.51 6.12 -5.78
CA ASP A 175 9.56 7.11 -6.01
C ASP A 175 9.46 8.27 -5.01
N SER A 176 8.25 8.77 -4.77
CA SER A 176 7.99 9.92 -3.89
C SER A 176 8.33 9.64 -2.42
N ILE A 177 8.02 8.44 -1.92
CA ILE A 177 8.27 8.08 -0.51
C ILE A 177 9.61 7.38 -0.30
N GLY A 178 10.14 6.69 -1.31
CA GLY A 178 11.43 5.98 -1.27
C GLY A 178 12.63 6.87 -1.57
N GLY A 179 12.40 8.08 -2.12
CA GLY A 179 13.46 9.04 -2.42
C GLY A 179 14.33 8.66 -3.62
N GLY A 180 13.74 8.01 -4.61
CA GLY A 180 14.38 7.68 -5.90
C GLY A 180 15.27 6.44 -5.91
N GLU A 181 15.36 5.69 -4.81
CA GLU A 181 16.00 4.37 -4.82
C GLU A 181 15.13 3.38 -5.62
N PRO A 182 15.66 2.71 -6.65
CA PRO A 182 14.87 1.76 -7.45
C PRO A 182 14.37 0.60 -6.59
N ALA A 183 13.04 0.50 -6.44
CA ALA A 183 12.39 -0.59 -5.71
C ALA A 183 11.46 -1.43 -6.59
N VAL A 184 11.06 -0.94 -7.76
CA VAL A 184 10.08 -1.58 -8.64
C VAL A 184 10.68 -1.84 -10.01
N VAL A 185 10.55 -3.07 -10.50
CA VAL A 185 10.72 -3.40 -11.92
C VAL A 185 9.36 -3.33 -12.58
N VAL A 186 9.16 -2.35 -13.45
CA VAL A 186 7.92 -2.18 -14.21
C VAL A 186 7.97 -3.07 -15.45
N CYS A 187 7.15 -4.12 -15.47
CA CYS A 187 7.08 -5.07 -16.57
C CYS A 187 5.89 -4.73 -17.47
N VAL A 188 6.15 -4.14 -18.63
CA VAL A 188 5.13 -3.90 -19.67
C VAL A 188 5.39 -4.79 -20.88
N ARG A 189 6.66 -4.91 -21.26
CA ARG A 189 7.14 -5.74 -22.35
C ARG A 189 7.67 -7.07 -21.82
N PRO A 190 7.65 -8.13 -22.65
CA PRO A 190 8.35 -9.38 -22.34
C PRO A 190 9.82 -9.21 -21.97
N GLU A 191 10.53 -8.28 -22.61
CA GLU A 191 11.95 -8.03 -22.38
C GLU A 191 12.23 -7.51 -20.95
N ASP A 192 11.29 -6.77 -20.37
CA ASP A 192 11.44 -6.21 -19.02
C ASP A 192 11.53 -7.32 -17.95
N LEU A 193 11.09 -8.56 -18.26
CA LEU A 193 11.24 -9.70 -17.37
C LEU A 193 12.72 -10.09 -17.12
N ARG A 194 13.63 -9.65 -18.01
CA ARG A 194 15.08 -9.90 -17.94
C ARG A 194 15.79 -8.96 -16.97
N GLU A 195 15.13 -7.89 -16.54
CA GLU A 195 15.72 -6.93 -15.60
C GLU A 195 16.01 -7.60 -14.24
N PRO A 196 17.09 -7.17 -13.55
CA PRO A 196 17.41 -7.65 -12.22
C PRO A 196 16.24 -7.48 -11.26
N ALA A 197 16.02 -8.46 -10.39
CA ALA A 197 14.96 -8.36 -9.39
C ALA A 197 15.24 -7.21 -8.41
N LEU A 198 14.25 -6.33 -8.23
CA LEU A 198 14.19 -5.36 -7.14
C LEU A 198 13.24 -5.88 -6.06
N LYS A 199 12.74 -5.00 -5.18
CA LYS A 199 11.77 -5.37 -4.13
C LYS A 199 10.47 -5.91 -4.72
N THR A 200 10.04 -5.36 -5.87
CA THR A 200 8.77 -5.71 -6.49
C THR A 200 8.88 -5.80 -8.01
N ARG A 201 8.14 -6.75 -8.59
CA ARG A 201 7.80 -6.76 -10.02
C ARG A 201 6.35 -6.28 -10.18
N LEU A 202 6.17 -5.20 -10.94
CA LEU A 202 4.88 -4.62 -11.27
C LEU A 202 4.52 -4.98 -12.72
N TYR A 203 3.66 -5.97 -12.91
CA TYR A 203 3.21 -6.43 -14.23
C TYR A 203 2.04 -5.58 -14.72
N LYS A 204 2.28 -4.66 -15.65
CA LYS A 204 1.25 -3.80 -16.25
C LYS A 204 0.79 -4.39 -17.57
N PHE A 205 -0.03 -5.45 -17.47
CA PHE A 205 -0.38 -6.30 -18.61
C PHE A 205 -1.36 -5.66 -19.60
N HIS A 206 -1.92 -4.48 -19.27
CA HIS A 206 -2.67 -3.64 -20.20
C HIS A 206 -1.89 -2.44 -20.74
N GLY A 207 -0.60 -2.32 -20.43
CA GLY A 207 0.25 -1.22 -20.89
C GLY A 207 0.49 -0.15 -19.82
N CYS A 208 1.21 0.92 -20.20
CA CYS A 208 1.52 2.04 -19.32
C CYS A 208 1.43 3.36 -20.10
N ALA A 209 0.59 4.29 -19.62
CA ALA A 209 0.34 5.58 -20.26
C ALA A 209 1.61 6.44 -20.34
N ALA A 210 2.41 6.46 -19.27
CA ALA A 210 3.64 7.26 -19.22
C ALA A 210 4.71 6.74 -20.21
N LEU A 211 4.87 5.42 -20.30
CA LEU A 211 5.80 4.80 -21.24
C LEU A 211 5.30 4.90 -22.68
N ALA A 212 3.99 4.79 -22.91
CA ALA A 212 3.39 5.03 -24.22
C ALA A 212 3.57 6.48 -24.69
N GLY A 213 3.44 7.46 -23.79
CA GLY A 213 3.66 8.87 -24.12
C GLY A 213 5.14 9.21 -24.41
N SER A 214 6.06 8.63 -23.65
CA SER A 214 7.51 8.89 -23.80
C SER A 214 8.19 8.03 -24.88
N SER A 215 7.60 6.89 -25.25
CA SER A 215 8.17 5.93 -26.20
C SER A 215 7.05 5.25 -27.00
N GLU A 216 6.35 6.05 -27.81
CA GLU A 216 5.15 5.64 -28.55
C GLU A 216 5.35 4.36 -29.37
N ALA A 217 6.41 4.30 -30.20
CA ALA A 217 6.63 3.16 -31.10
C ALA A 217 6.77 1.81 -30.38
N SER A 218 7.31 1.81 -29.15
CA SER A 218 7.55 0.58 -28.39
C SER A 218 6.43 0.24 -27.40
N HIS A 219 5.65 1.21 -26.94
CA HIS A 219 4.67 1.01 -25.86
C HIS A 219 3.21 1.29 -26.24
N ARG A 220 2.92 2.14 -27.25
CA ARG A 220 1.55 2.35 -27.73
C ARG A 220 0.90 1.04 -28.21
N PRO A 221 1.57 0.14 -28.96
CA PRO A 221 0.99 -1.13 -29.38
C PRO A 221 0.65 -2.09 -28.22
N LEU A 222 1.15 -1.80 -27.02
CA LEU A 222 0.94 -2.60 -25.81
C LEU A 222 -0.20 -2.07 -24.94
N LEU A 223 -0.81 -0.94 -25.30
CA LEU A 223 -2.04 -0.46 -24.67
C LEU A 223 -3.19 -1.41 -25.05
N VAL A 224 -3.77 -2.05 -24.03
CA VAL A 224 -4.88 -2.98 -24.18
C VAL A 224 -6.13 -2.34 -23.58
N ALA A 225 -7.12 -2.08 -24.44
CA ALA A 225 -8.41 -1.53 -24.02
C ALA A 225 -9.59 -2.09 -24.82
N ARG A 226 -9.30 -2.57 -26.05
CA ARG A 226 -10.30 -2.95 -27.03
C ARG A 226 -10.72 -4.40 -26.86
N GLN A 227 -11.97 -4.71 -27.17
CA GLN A 227 -12.53 -6.05 -27.03
C GLN A 227 -11.71 -7.10 -27.82
N SER A 228 -11.38 -6.81 -29.08
CA SER A 228 -10.54 -7.64 -29.94
C SER A 228 -9.18 -7.96 -29.30
N GLN A 229 -8.50 -6.94 -28.75
CA GLN A 229 -7.21 -7.08 -28.06
C GLN A 229 -7.34 -7.91 -26.78
N ILE A 230 -8.35 -7.62 -25.94
CA ILE A 230 -8.58 -8.31 -24.67
C ILE A 230 -8.84 -9.80 -24.92
N ASN A 231 -9.73 -10.13 -25.86
CA ASN A 231 -10.08 -11.53 -26.14
C ASN A 231 -8.90 -12.33 -26.72
N GLY A 232 -8.10 -11.73 -27.58
CA GLY A 232 -6.94 -12.37 -28.19
C GLY A 232 -5.66 -12.33 -27.34
N TRP A 233 -5.66 -11.61 -26.22
CA TRP A 233 -4.43 -11.24 -25.50
C TRP A 233 -3.60 -12.45 -25.05
N VAL A 234 -4.26 -13.45 -24.46
CA VAL A 234 -3.63 -14.67 -23.93
C VAL A 234 -3.07 -15.55 -25.05
N ALA A 235 -3.75 -15.60 -26.20
CA ALA A 235 -3.36 -16.43 -27.34
C ALA A 235 -2.24 -15.80 -28.20
N ARG A 236 -1.95 -14.50 -28.02
CA ARG A 236 -0.95 -13.78 -28.83
C ARG A 236 0.47 -14.24 -28.45
N PRO A 237 1.28 -14.78 -29.40
CA PRO A 237 2.61 -15.32 -29.07
C PRO A 237 3.56 -14.30 -28.42
N GLY A 238 3.48 -13.03 -28.82
CA GLY A 238 4.28 -11.95 -28.23
C GLY A 238 4.00 -11.70 -26.75
N ASN A 239 2.80 -12.05 -26.26
CA ASN A 239 2.41 -11.86 -24.86
C ASN A 239 2.74 -13.09 -23.99
N ALA A 240 3.06 -14.23 -24.60
CA ALA A 240 3.24 -15.50 -23.90
C ALA A 240 4.21 -15.43 -22.70
N PRO A 241 5.35 -14.70 -22.74
CA PRO A 241 6.23 -14.59 -21.58
C PRO A 241 5.56 -13.90 -20.37
N ILE A 242 4.80 -12.83 -20.60
CA ILE A 242 4.08 -12.12 -19.53
C ILE A 242 2.90 -12.98 -19.05
N VAL A 243 2.14 -13.59 -19.97
CA VAL A 243 1.04 -14.52 -19.64
C VAL A 243 1.54 -15.64 -18.73
N ASN A 244 2.60 -16.34 -19.12
CA ASN A 244 3.16 -17.44 -18.34
C ASN A 244 3.63 -16.96 -16.97
N ARG A 245 4.28 -15.79 -16.89
CA ARG A 245 4.69 -15.21 -15.62
C ARG A 245 3.50 -14.91 -14.70
N LEU A 246 2.41 -14.35 -15.23
CA LEU A 246 1.20 -14.09 -14.43
C LEU A 246 0.55 -15.39 -13.94
N ILE A 247 0.51 -16.43 -14.77
CA ILE A 247 0.04 -17.76 -14.38
C ILE A 247 0.92 -18.31 -13.25
N ASP A 248 2.25 -18.24 -13.39
CA ASP A 248 3.21 -18.69 -12.36
C ASP A 248 2.99 -17.96 -11.03
N VAL A 249 2.67 -16.66 -11.06
CA VAL A 249 2.32 -15.88 -9.86
C VAL A 249 1.03 -16.42 -9.22
N ILE A 250 -0.02 -16.67 -9.99
CA ILE A 250 -1.32 -17.15 -9.46
C ILE A 250 -1.20 -18.55 -8.84
N VAL A 251 -0.43 -19.45 -9.44
CA VAL A 251 -0.26 -20.82 -8.91
C VAL A 251 0.66 -20.86 -7.68
N SER A 252 1.56 -19.87 -7.52
CA SER A 252 2.52 -19.84 -6.41
C SER A 252 2.06 -18.99 -5.23
N LYS A 253 1.21 -17.98 -5.45
CA LYS A 253 0.69 -17.07 -4.43
C LYS A 253 -0.82 -16.92 -4.53
N PRO A 254 -1.55 -17.07 -3.41
CA PRO A 254 -2.89 -16.52 -3.25
C PRO A 254 -2.98 -15.06 -3.71
N THR A 255 -4.16 -14.63 -4.12
CA THR A 255 -4.39 -13.33 -4.72
C THR A 255 -5.30 -12.46 -3.86
N LEU A 256 -4.88 -11.22 -3.62
CA LEU A 256 -5.71 -10.15 -3.09
C LEU A 256 -6.05 -9.16 -4.22
N MET A 257 -7.33 -9.08 -4.59
CA MET A 257 -7.86 -8.22 -5.63
C MET A 257 -8.45 -6.94 -5.04
N MET A 258 -8.03 -5.78 -5.56
CA MET A 258 -8.46 -4.46 -5.08
C MET A 258 -8.83 -3.57 -6.26
N GLY A 259 -10.05 -3.03 -6.26
CA GLY A 259 -10.54 -2.15 -7.33
C GLY A 259 -10.64 -2.83 -8.69
N LEU A 260 -10.68 -4.16 -8.72
CA LEU A 260 -10.66 -4.99 -9.94
C LEU A 260 -12.01 -5.70 -10.10
N SER A 261 -12.76 -5.33 -11.13
CA SER A 261 -14.05 -5.97 -11.44
C SER A 261 -13.90 -7.38 -12.03
N ALA A 262 -12.74 -7.69 -12.61
CA ALA A 262 -12.50 -8.92 -13.38
C ALA A 262 -13.43 -9.11 -14.60
N GLN A 263 -13.97 -8.01 -15.15
CA GLN A 263 -14.84 -8.02 -16.34
C GLN A 263 -14.10 -8.42 -17.64
N ASP A 264 -12.78 -8.26 -17.68
CA ASP A 264 -12.00 -8.50 -18.89
C ASP A 264 -11.70 -9.99 -19.09
N ALA A 265 -11.96 -10.49 -20.30
CA ALA A 265 -11.87 -11.91 -20.63
C ALA A 265 -10.44 -12.47 -20.50
N ASN A 266 -9.39 -11.65 -20.72
CA ASN A 266 -8.01 -12.10 -20.53
C ASN A 266 -7.70 -12.42 -19.07
N ILE A 267 -8.20 -11.62 -18.12
CA ILE A 267 -8.03 -11.88 -16.69
C ILE A 267 -8.68 -13.22 -16.35
N GLN A 268 -9.95 -13.41 -16.73
CA GLN A 268 -10.67 -14.68 -16.50
C GLN A 268 -9.94 -15.89 -17.09
N ALA A 269 -9.39 -15.76 -18.31
CA ALA A 269 -8.66 -16.83 -18.99
C ALA A 269 -7.35 -17.19 -18.27
N ILE A 270 -6.58 -16.21 -17.80
CA ILE A 270 -5.33 -16.43 -17.07
C ILE A 270 -5.59 -17.18 -15.75
N PHE A 271 -6.62 -16.78 -14.99
CA PHE A 271 -6.98 -17.47 -13.74
C PHE A 271 -7.52 -18.89 -14.00
N ALA A 272 -8.31 -19.08 -15.06
CA ALA A 272 -8.80 -20.41 -15.45
C ALA A 272 -7.67 -21.35 -15.89
N GLU A 273 -6.65 -20.84 -16.58
CA GLU A 273 -5.45 -21.58 -16.97
C GLU A 273 -4.57 -21.92 -15.74
N ALA A 274 -4.39 -20.97 -14.82
CA ALA A 274 -3.69 -21.23 -13.56
C ALA A 274 -4.36 -22.35 -12.75
N GLU A 275 -5.68 -22.29 -12.62
CA GLU A 275 -6.47 -23.34 -11.96
C GLU A 275 -6.32 -24.71 -12.64
N ALA A 276 -6.27 -24.75 -13.97
CA ALA A 276 -6.06 -25.99 -14.71
C ALA A 276 -4.66 -26.60 -14.48
N ARG A 277 -3.65 -25.76 -14.20
CA ARG A 277 -2.27 -26.21 -13.93
C ARG A 277 -2.07 -26.69 -12.50
N MET A 278 -2.53 -25.89 -11.53
CA MET A 278 -2.34 -26.18 -10.11
C MET A 278 -3.48 -25.56 -9.31
N PRO A 279 -4.56 -26.32 -9.06
CA PRO A 279 -5.73 -25.77 -8.41
C PRO A 279 -5.49 -25.52 -6.93
N TRP A 280 -6.03 -24.41 -6.41
CA TRP A 280 -5.99 -24.15 -4.98
C TRP A 280 -7.07 -24.96 -4.25
N PRO A 281 -6.76 -25.61 -3.12
CA PRO A 281 -7.77 -26.33 -2.35
C PRO A 281 -8.77 -25.36 -1.71
N TRP A 282 -10.02 -25.81 -1.56
CA TRP A 282 -11.01 -25.13 -0.74
C TRP A 282 -11.73 -26.13 0.21
N PRO A 283 -11.79 -25.86 1.53
CA PRO A 283 -11.06 -24.80 2.23
C PRO A 283 -9.54 -25.07 2.25
N GLY A 284 -8.73 -24.01 2.12
CA GLY A 284 -7.29 -24.03 2.30
C GLY A 284 -6.85 -23.59 3.70
N ASP A 285 -5.54 -23.49 3.93
CA ASP A 285 -4.97 -22.89 5.17
C ASP A 285 -5.27 -21.39 5.25
N ARG A 286 -5.44 -20.75 4.09
CA ARG A 286 -5.89 -19.36 3.90
C ARG A 286 -6.74 -19.26 2.63
N PRO A 287 -7.62 -18.24 2.51
CA PRO A 287 -8.38 -18.02 1.28
C PRO A 287 -7.47 -17.69 0.09
N SER A 288 -7.57 -18.46 -0.99
CA SER A 288 -6.65 -18.30 -2.15
C SER A 288 -6.99 -17.11 -3.05
N TYR A 289 -8.24 -16.67 -3.06
CA TYR A 289 -8.71 -15.54 -3.86
C TYR A 289 -9.56 -14.65 -2.97
N VAL A 290 -9.13 -13.42 -2.74
CA VAL A 290 -9.76 -12.47 -1.83
C VAL A 290 -10.03 -11.16 -2.55
N PHE A 291 -11.20 -10.57 -2.32
CA PHE A 291 -11.63 -9.30 -2.89
C PHE A 291 -11.84 -8.27 -1.78
N SER A 292 -11.43 -7.04 -2.05
CA SER A 292 -11.64 -5.86 -1.21
C SER A 292 -12.77 -5.00 -1.79
N GLU A 293 -14.01 -5.31 -1.43
CA GLU A 293 -15.23 -4.65 -1.94
C GLU A 293 -16.33 -4.71 -0.87
N ASP A 294 -17.44 -3.97 -1.04
CA ASP A 294 -18.62 -4.16 -0.17
C ASP A 294 -19.35 -5.49 -0.46
N ALA A 295 -19.38 -5.90 -1.73
CA ALA A 295 -20.01 -7.13 -2.19
C ALA A 295 -19.30 -7.72 -3.41
N ILE A 296 -19.33 -9.05 -3.55
CA ILE A 296 -18.78 -9.75 -4.72
C ILE A 296 -19.64 -9.47 -5.96
N GLY A 297 -19.02 -8.84 -6.97
CA GLY A 297 -19.63 -8.55 -8.26
C GLY A 297 -19.93 -9.78 -9.11
N ILE A 298 -20.67 -9.61 -10.22
CA ILE A 298 -21.07 -10.70 -11.11
C ILE A 298 -19.84 -11.38 -11.74
N ASP A 299 -18.89 -10.60 -12.27
CA ASP A 299 -17.70 -11.14 -12.93
C ASP A 299 -16.72 -11.79 -11.93
N GLN A 300 -16.60 -11.22 -10.73
CA GLN A 300 -15.84 -11.81 -9.62
C GLN A 300 -16.46 -13.15 -9.17
N ARG A 301 -17.80 -13.24 -9.12
CA ARG A 301 -18.50 -14.52 -8.87
C ARG A 301 -18.25 -15.53 -9.99
N GLY A 302 -18.22 -15.06 -11.24
CA GLY A 302 -17.81 -15.87 -12.39
C GLY A 302 -16.39 -16.43 -12.21
N LEU A 303 -15.45 -15.58 -11.81
CA LEU A 303 -14.08 -15.96 -11.51
C LEU A 303 -14.03 -17.02 -10.41
N LEU A 304 -14.71 -16.80 -9.28
CA LEU A 304 -14.73 -17.76 -8.16
C LEU A 304 -15.31 -19.13 -8.55
N ARG A 305 -16.33 -19.14 -9.42
CA ARG A 305 -16.87 -20.38 -9.99
C ARG A 305 -15.84 -21.09 -10.88
N ASN A 306 -15.04 -20.33 -11.61
CA ASN A 306 -14.02 -20.85 -12.52
C ASN A 306 -12.77 -21.38 -11.80
N VAL A 307 -12.40 -20.80 -10.66
CA VAL A 307 -11.19 -21.17 -9.90
C VAL A 307 -11.46 -22.12 -8.73
N TYR A 308 -12.71 -22.32 -8.32
CA TYR A 308 -13.06 -23.31 -7.30
C TYR A 308 -14.00 -24.39 -7.87
N ARG A 309 -13.88 -24.73 -9.16
CA ARG A 309 -14.87 -25.52 -9.92
C ARG A 309 -15.45 -26.72 -9.17
N ALA A 310 -14.58 -27.54 -8.57
CA ALA A 310 -14.98 -28.74 -7.85
C ALA A 310 -15.66 -28.43 -6.50
N ALA A 311 -15.23 -27.35 -5.85
CA ALA A 311 -15.72 -26.93 -4.55
C ALA A 311 -16.93 -25.98 -4.64
N TYR A 312 -17.20 -25.34 -5.79
CA TYR A 312 -18.28 -24.37 -5.96
C TYR A 312 -19.62 -25.07 -6.23
N SER A 313 -20.35 -25.40 -5.16
CA SER A 313 -21.64 -26.14 -5.22
C SER A 313 -22.79 -25.38 -4.55
N GLY A 314 -24.02 -25.91 -4.69
CA GLY A 314 -25.19 -25.36 -4.00
C GLY A 314 -25.03 -25.27 -2.48
N VAL A 315 -24.21 -26.14 -1.87
CA VAL A 315 -23.97 -26.19 -0.42
C VAL A 315 -22.88 -25.21 0.01
N THR A 316 -21.81 -25.08 -0.77
CA THR A 316 -20.54 -24.44 -0.37
C THR A 316 -20.35 -23.05 -0.95
N HIS A 317 -21.09 -22.67 -2.00
CA HIS A 317 -20.88 -21.39 -2.69
C HIS A 317 -20.97 -20.16 -1.76
N ARG A 318 -21.89 -20.15 -0.78
CA ARG A 318 -22.01 -19.02 0.16
C ARG A 318 -20.75 -18.86 1.01
N GLN A 319 -20.23 -19.96 1.54
CA GLN A 319 -19.01 -19.96 2.35
C GLN A 319 -17.78 -19.54 1.52
N ILE A 320 -17.71 -19.92 0.24
CA ILE A 320 -16.69 -19.43 -0.69
C ILE A 320 -16.78 -17.90 -0.82
N LEU A 321 -17.98 -17.37 -1.09
CA LEU A 321 -18.18 -15.93 -1.24
C LEU A 321 -17.82 -15.15 0.04
N GLU A 322 -18.24 -15.65 1.20
CA GLU A 322 -17.96 -15.02 2.50
C GLU A 322 -16.47 -15.05 2.84
N SER A 323 -15.79 -16.19 2.65
CA SER A 323 -14.34 -16.31 2.88
C SER A 323 -13.47 -15.59 1.86
N SER A 324 -14.04 -15.19 0.72
CA SER A 324 -13.35 -14.47 -0.35
C SER A 324 -13.61 -12.96 -0.30
N LEU A 325 -14.41 -12.43 0.62
CA LEU A 325 -14.81 -11.01 0.65
C LEU A 325 -14.36 -10.32 1.93
N ILE A 326 -13.32 -9.49 1.83
CA ILE A 326 -13.04 -8.49 2.86
C ILE A 326 -13.94 -7.30 2.58
N ARG A 327 -14.93 -7.09 3.47
CA ARG A 327 -15.90 -5.99 3.38
C ARG A 327 -15.30 -4.64 3.76
N ALA A 328 -14.32 -4.22 2.98
CA ALA A 328 -13.67 -2.92 3.05
C ALA A 328 -13.14 -2.59 1.65
N TYR A 329 -13.38 -1.36 1.18
CA TYR A 329 -12.76 -0.88 -0.06
C TYR A 329 -11.23 -0.76 0.08
N ALA A 330 -10.54 -0.67 -1.05
CA ALA A 330 -9.08 -0.65 -1.11
C ALA A 330 -8.46 0.41 -0.19
N LYS A 331 -8.99 1.64 -0.18
CA LYS A 331 -8.50 2.76 0.64
C LYS A 331 -8.39 2.43 2.14
N PRO A 332 -9.47 2.09 2.87
CA PRO A 332 -9.35 1.71 4.28
C PRO A 332 -8.59 0.39 4.49
N LEU A 333 -8.73 -0.60 3.58
CA LEU A 333 -8.02 -1.87 3.71
C LEU A 333 -6.49 -1.70 3.65
N LEU A 334 -5.99 -0.93 2.70
CA LEU A 334 -4.56 -0.71 2.51
C LEU A 334 -3.93 0.04 3.69
N VAL A 335 -4.63 1.03 4.26
CA VAL A 335 -4.18 1.70 5.50
C VAL A 335 -4.12 0.68 6.65
N ALA A 336 -5.15 -0.16 6.81
CA ALA A 336 -5.18 -1.18 7.84
C ALA A 336 -4.08 -2.24 7.66
N LEU A 337 -3.78 -2.66 6.43
CA LEU A 337 -2.71 -3.60 6.11
C LEU A 337 -1.32 -3.04 6.44
N VAL A 338 -1.07 -1.76 6.13
CA VAL A 338 0.20 -1.11 6.50
C VAL A 338 0.38 -1.07 8.02
N LEU A 339 -0.66 -0.65 8.75
CA LEU A 339 -0.61 -0.59 10.22
C LEU A 339 -0.47 -1.98 10.85
N HIS A 340 -1.19 -2.98 10.31
CA HIS A 340 -1.05 -4.37 10.72
C HIS A 340 0.36 -4.90 10.45
N LEU A 341 0.95 -4.61 9.28
CA LEU A 341 2.30 -5.03 8.92
C LEU A 341 3.36 -4.47 9.88
N ILE A 342 3.36 -3.15 10.09
CA ILE A 342 4.28 -2.48 11.02
C ILE A 342 4.13 -3.07 12.42
N CYS A 343 2.89 -3.22 12.90
CA CYS A 343 2.59 -3.84 14.19
C CYS A 343 3.12 -5.28 14.29
N SER A 344 2.86 -6.11 13.28
CA SER A 344 3.31 -7.51 13.25
C SER A 344 4.84 -7.62 13.21
N LYS A 345 5.53 -6.71 12.53
CA LYS A 345 7.00 -6.62 12.56
C LYS A 345 7.53 -6.23 13.93
N LEU A 346 6.96 -5.22 14.57
CA LEU A 346 7.34 -4.82 15.94
C LEU A 346 7.10 -5.97 16.93
N ARG A 347 5.98 -6.69 16.82
CA ARG A 347 5.70 -7.87 17.66
C ARG A 347 6.73 -8.98 17.42
N LYS A 348 7.12 -9.24 16.17
CA LYS A 348 8.17 -10.20 15.84
C LYS A 348 9.53 -9.78 16.41
N LEU A 349 9.85 -8.49 16.38
CA LEU A 349 11.06 -7.94 16.98
C LEU A 349 11.06 -8.09 18.51
N ILE A 350 9.90 -7.92 19.17
CA ILE A 350 9.73 -8.20 20.60
C ILE A 350 9.99 -9.68 20.88
N ASP A 351 9.50 -10.60 20.07
CA ASP A 351 9.79 -12.04 20.26
C ASP A 351 11.29 -12.35 20.15
N LEU A 352 12.03 -11.56 19.37
CA LEU A 352 13.47 -11.73 19.14
C LEU A 352 14.37 -10.94 20.09
N ALA A 353 13.81 -10.05 20.92
CA ALA A 353 14.57 -9.20 21.83
C ALA A 353 15.40 -10.03 22.82
N PRO A 354 16.65 -9.61 23.11
CA PRO A 354 17.48 -10.31 24.07
C PRO A 354 16.88 -10.25 25.49
N GLY A 355 17.44 -11.04 26.41
CA GLY A 355 17.02 -11.04 27.82
C GLY A 355 16.22 -12.28 28.24
N GLY A 356 15.90 -12.33 29.53
CA GLY A 356 15.31 -13.50 30.20
C GLY A 356 13.79 -13.63 30.10
N LEU A 357 13.10 -12.65 29.50
CA LEU A 357 11.63 -12.65 29.44
C LEU A 357 11.08 -13.86 28.70
N SER A 358 10.17 -14.57 29.36
CA SER A 358 9.46 -15.71 28.78
C SER A 358 8.52 -15.29 27.65
N ALA A 359 8.04 -16.25 26.86
CA ALA A 359 7.02 -15.97 25.84
C ALA A 359 5.73 -15.38 26.44
N ALA A 360 5.36 -15.79 27.65
CA ALA A 360 4.20 -15.26 28.36
C ALA A 360 4.43 -13.80 28.79
N ASP A 361 5.64 -13.45 29.23
CA ASP A 361 6.00 -12.08 29.61
C ASP A 361 6.16 -11.14 28.41
N ARG A 362 6.43 -11.67 27.22
CA ARG A 362 6.46 -10.88 25.98
C ARG A 362 5.08 -10.55 25.45
N GLU A 363 4.05 -11.30 25.83
CA GLU A 363 2.69 -11.08 25.33
C GLU A 363 2.11 -9.72 25.75
N PRO A 364 2.22 -9.25 27.01
CA PRO A 364 1.81 -7.90 27.39
C PRO A 364 2.47 -6.79 26.56
N LEU A 365 3.75 -6.92 26.23
CA LEU A 365 4.47 -5.95 25.38
C LEU A 365 3.88 -5.92 23.97
N LYS A 366 3.58 -7.09 23.39
CA LYS A 366 2.93 -7.21 22.08
C LYS A 366 1.52 -6.62 22.09
N GLN A 367 0.76 -6.83 23.16
CA GLN A 367 -0.55 -6.18 23.35
C GLN A 367 -0.43 -4.66 23.48
N GLY A 368 0.63 -4.17 24.12
CA GLY A 368 0.98 -2.75 24.14
C GLY A 368 1.13 -2.18 22.72
N VAL A 369 1.88 -2.85 21.84
CA VAL A 369 2.02 -2.44 20.44
C VAL A 369 0.69 -2.45 19.68
N ILE A 370 -0.18 -3.44 19.92
CA ILE A 370 -1.52 -3.50 19.33
C ILE A 370 -2.37 -2.31 19.78
N GLY A 371 -2.36 -1.98 21.07
CA GLY A 371 -3.08 -0.81 21.60
C GLY A 371 -2.61 0.51 20.99
N LEU A 372 -1.30 0.65 20.74
CA LEU A 372 -0.76 1.80 20.01
C LEU A 372 -1.26 1.84 18.57
N ARG A 373 -1.18 0.72 17.84
CA ARG A 373 -1.69 0.61 16.46
C ARG A 373 -3.14 1.07 16.38
N ASP A 374 -3.99 0.62 17.29
CA ASP A 374 -5.42 0.93 17.27
C ASP A 374 -5.70 2.40 17.59
N THR A 375 -4.95 2.98 18.53
CA THR A 375 -4.99 4.41 18.85
C THR A 375 -4.58 5.26 17.64
N TYR A 376 -3.49 4.90 16.96
CA TYR A 376 -3.04 5.59 15.76
C TYR A 376 -4.01 5.42 14.59
N ALA A 377 -4.62 4.24 14.43
CA ALA A 377 -5.58 3.97 13.37
C ALA A 377 -6.82 4.87 13.47
N ALA A 378 -7.26 5.23 14.68
CA ALA A 378 -8.38 6.14 14.89
C ALA A 378 -8.12 7.55 14.31
N LEU A 379 -6.84 7.98 14.23
CA LEU A 379 -6.47 9.29 13.68
C LEU A 379 -6.63 9.35 12.15
N ALA A 380 -6.70 8.21 11.47
CA ALA A 380 -6.79 8.16 10.02
C ALA A 380 -8.21 8.38 9.48
N ASP A 381 -9.26 8.26 10.31
CA ASP A 381 -10.64 8.26 9.82
C ASP A 381 -11.08 9.59 9.18
N ALA A 382 -10.59 10.72 9.70
CA ALA A 382 -10.90 12.06 9.21
C ALA A 382 -10.16 12.44 7.92
N ASP A 383 -8.86 12.10 7.82
CA ASP A 383 -8.00 12.44 6.70
C ASP A 383 -6.95 11.35 6.49
N ARG A 384 -7.28 10.37 5.64
CA ARG A 384 -6.40 9.22 5.35
C ARG A 384 -5.15 9.62 4.58
N LEU A 385 -5.25 10.60 3.68
CA LEU A 385 -4.11 11.01 2.86
C LEU A 385 -3.08 11.76 3.70
N GLY A 386 -3.51 12.76 4.47
CA GLY A 386 -2.62 13.44 5.40
C GLY A 386 -2.12 12.50 6.49
N PHE A 387 -2.92 11.52 6.94
CA PHE A 387 -2.45 10.48 7.86
C PHE A 387 -1.29 9.68 7.28
N VAL A 388 -1.41 9.15 6.05
CA VAL A 388 -0.34 8.35 5.42
C VAL A 388 0.90 9.20 5.14
N ARG A 389 0.74 10.46 4.70
CA ARG A 389 1.87 11.39 4.52
C ARG A 389 2.60 11.66 5.84
N ARG A 390 1.86 11.93 6.92
CA ARG A 390 2.43 12.07 8.26
C ARG A 390 3.11 10.79 8.71
N LEU A 391 2.52 9.61 8.48
CA LEU A 391 3.14 8.32 8.81
C LEU A 391 4.49 8.16 8.12
N VAL A 392 4.60 8.54 6.85
CA VAL A 392 5.87 8.53 6.09
C VAL A 392 6.90 9.45 6.75
N GLU A 393 6.53 10.69 7.02
CA GLU A 393 7.44 11.69 7.61
C GLU A 393 7.89 11.32 9.03
N HIS A 394 6.95 10.91 9.89
CA HIS A 394 7.24 10.51 11.27
C HIS A 394 8.11 9.26 11.31
N THR A 395 7.78 8.23 10.53
CA THR A 395 8.59 7.00 10.49
C THR A 395 9.98 7.27 9.93
N GLY A 396 10.08 8.07 8.86
CA GLY A 396 11.35 8.50 8.29
C GLY A 396 12.23 9.23 9.32
N ARG A 397 11.68 10.22 10.02
CA ARG A 397 12.37 10.95 11.08
C ARG A 397 12.78 10.04 12.24
N ALA A 398 11.85 9.22 12.71
CA ALA A 398 12.08 8.33 13.84
C ALA A 398 13.24 7.37 13.56
N VAL A 399 13.27 6.75 12.37
CA VAL A 399 14.34 5.84 11.98
C VAL A 399 15.67 6.56 11.76
N ALA A 400 15.67 7.77 11.18
CA ALA A 400 16.89 8.57 11.01
C ALA A 400 17.49 8.98 12.37
N LEU A 401 16.66 9.46 13.30
CA LEU A 401 17.10 9.81 14.66
C LEU A 401 17.63 8.56 15.37
N PHE A 402 16.91 7.45 15.23
CA PHE A 402 17.28 6.17 15.83
C PHE A 402 18.63 5.64 15.34
N ARG A 403 18.83 5.58 14.02
CA ARG A 403 20.04 4.96 13.43
C ARG A 403 21.23 5.91 13.40
N ASP A 404 21.00 7.16 13.02
CA ASP A 404 22.05 8.11 12.66
C ASP A 404 22.19 9.25 13.66
N GLY A 405 21.24 9.42 14.59
CA GLY A 405 21.17 10.58 15.47
C GLY A 405 21.00 11.90 14.72
N ALA A 406 20.37 11.86 13.54
CA ALA A 406 20.07 13.00 12.69
C ALA A 406 18.61 12.96 12.24
N ASP A 407 18.01 14.10 11.90
CA ASP A 407 16.58 14.17 11.56
C ASP A 407 16.24 13.74 10.12
N GLY A 408 17.24 13.35 9.33
CA GLY A 408 17.12 12.87 7.96
C GLY A 408 16.94 13.94 6.89
N GLY A 409 16.77 15.22 7.26
CA GLY A 409 16.50 16.32 6.33
C GLY A 409 15.13 16.24 5.63
N ALA A 410 14.55 17.40 5.31
CA ALA A 410 13.30 17.47 4.55
C ALA A 410 13.56 17.52 3.02
N PRO A 411 12.73 16.87 2.18
CA PRO A 411 11.61 16.01 2.52
C PRO A 411 12.08 14.64 3.06
N ARG A 412 11.42 14.17 4.12
CA ARG A 412 11.78 12.91 4.78
C ARG A 412 11.22 11.72 4.02
N ARG A 413 12.06 10.70 3.87
CA ARG A 413 11.74 9.46 3.13
C ARG A 413 11.23 8.40 4.08
N TYR A 414 10.36 7.52 3.59
CA TYR A 414 9.97 6.35 4.34
C TYR A 414 11.18 5.43 4.54
N SER A 415 11.40 5.03 5.79
CA SER A 415 12.40 4.04 6.16
C SER A 415 11.69 2.83 6.76
N PRO A 416 11.80 1.64 6.16
CA PRO A 416 11.06 0.48 6.64
C PRO A 416 11.58 0.01 8.01
N VAL A 417 10.68 -0.56 8.82
CA VAL A 417 11.02 -1.15 10.12
C VAL A 417 12.06 -2.25 9.92
N THR A 418 11.77 -3.17 9.00
CA THR A 418 12.72 -4.14 8.45
C THR A 418 12.53 -4.22 6.94
N ARG A 419 13.58 -4.51 6.18
CA ARG A 419 13.48 -4.60 4.71
C ARG A 419 12.90 -5.93 4.21
N ASP A 420 12.90 -6.93 5.08
CA ASP A 420 12.51 -8.31 4.77
C ASP A 420 11.06 -8.62 5.18
N PRO A 421 10.40 -9.57 4.49
CA PRO A 421 9.12 -10.10 4.91
C PRO A 421 9.22 -10.80 6.27
N MET A 422 8.09 -10.89 6.97
CA MET A 422 8.01 -11.30 8.37
C MET A 422 8.73 -12.62 8.68
N HIS A 423 8.62 -13.61 7.79
CA HIS A 423 9.23 -14.94 7.97
C HIS A 423 10.76 -14.95 7.85
N ARG A 424 11.38 -13.90 7.29
CA ARG A 424 12.84 -13.79 7.10
C ARG A 424 13.54 -12.92 8.14
N ILE A 425 12.80 -12.14 8.92
CA ILE A 425 13.36 -11.20 9.91
C ILE A 425 14.36 -11.87 10.86
N ALA A 426 14.03 -13.06 11.37
CA ALA A 426 14.89 -13.78 12.31
C ALA A 426 16.23 -14.25 11.69
N GLY A 427 16.30 -14.33 10.37
CA GLY A 427 17.50 -14.75 9.64
C GLY A 427 18.41 -13.60 9.22
N ASP A 428 18.05 -12.34 9.48
CA ASP A 428 18.90 -11.19 9.15
C ASP A 428 20.14 -11.13 10.07
N PRO A 429 21.36 -11.31 9.54
CA PRO A 429 22.58 -11.31 10.34
C PRO A 429 22.90 -9.94 10.97
N ASN A 430 22.32 -8.84 10.46
CA ASN A 430 22.53 -7.50 10.99
C ASN A 430 21.55 -7.16 12.12
N LEU A 431 20.46 -7.93 12.27
CA LEU A 431 19.43 -7.66 13.25
C LEU A 431 19.98 -7.55 14.69
N PRO A 432 20.89 -8.42 15.16
CA PRO A 432 21.41 -8.33 16.53
C PRO A 432 22.13 -7.01 16.84
N ALA A 433 22.81 -6.41 15.85
CA ALA A 433 23.55 -5.15 16.00
C ALA A 433 22.70 -3.91 15.69
N SER A 434 21.46 -4.09 15.21
CA SER A 434 20.61 -2.98 14.75
C SER A 434 19.95 -2.17 15.86
N GLY A 435 19.85 -2.72 17.07
CA GLY A 435 19.08 -2.16 18.19
C GLY A 435 17.55 -2.21 18.01
N LEU A 436 17.04 -2.76 16.90
CA LEU A 436 15.59 -2.71 16.59
C LEU A 436 14.75 -3.58 17.53
N ARG A 437 15.32 -4.64 18.08
CA ARG A 437 14.59 -5.60 18.93
C ARG A 437 14.30 -4.99 20.30
N GLU A 438 15.29 -4.32 20.85
CA GLU A 438 15.24 -3.61 22.13
C GLU A 438 14.37 -2.35 22.00
N ALA A 439 14.45 -1.63 20.88
CA ALA A 439 13.55 -0.53 20.57
C ALA A 439 12.08 -1.00 20.47
N ALA A 440 11.81 -2.14 19.83
CA ALA A 440 10.47 -2.70 19.76
C ALA A 440 9.93 -3.08 21.15
N ALA A 441 10.77 -3.63 22.02
CA ALA A 441 10.40 -3.88 23.42
C ALA A 441 10.06 -2.59 24.16
N ALA A 442 10.84 -1.52 23.98
CA ALA A 442 10.56 -0.21 24.57
C ALA A 442 9.24 0.39 24.07
N ILE A 443 8.93 0.28 22.78
CA ILE A 443 7.63 0.67 22.22
C ILE A 443 6.49 -0.16 22.86
N GLY A 444 6.72 -1.46 23.08
CA GLY A 444 5.81 -2.34 23.82
C GLY A 444 5.55 -1.86 25.25
N VAL A 445 6.59 -1.46 25.99
CA VAL A 445 6.48 -0.89 27.34
C VAL A 445 5.67 0.42 27.33
N LEU A 446 5.94 1.32 26.37
CA LEU A 446 5.17 2.56 26.20
C LEU A 446 3.68 2.29 25.96
N GLY A 447 3.37 1.30 25.12
CA GLY A 447 2.00 0.86 24.87
C GLY A 447 1.33 0.24 26.08
N MET A 448 2.05 -0.60 26.84
CA MET A 448 1.55 -1.18 28.09
C MET A 448 1.20 -0.10 29.10
N GLY A 449 2.07 0.89 29.32
CA GLY A 449 1.79 1.95 30.29
C GLY A 449 0.66 2.88 29.87
N ALA A 450 0.50 3.12 28.56
CA ALA A 450 -0.66 3.84 28.05
C ALA A 450 -1.97 3.07 28.31
N ALA A 451 -1.99 1.77 28.05
CA ALA A 451 -3.15 0.92 28.29
C ALA A 451 -3.51 0.79 29.79
N GLN A 452 -2.49 0.84 30.67
CA GLN A 452 -2.66 0.83 32.13
C GLN A 452 -3.02 2.21 32.72
N GLY A 453 -3.10 3.27 31.89
CA GLY A 453 -3.37 4.64 32.34
C GLY A 453 -2.24 5.27 33.14
N LEU A 454 -1.02 4.74 33.06
CA LEU A 454 0.17 5.30 33.72
C LEU A 454 0.62 6.62 33.06
N TRP A 455 0.41 6.73 31.76
CA TRP A 455 0.70 7.92 30.97
C TRP A 455 -0.17 7.98 29.71
N SER A 456 -0.14 9.14 29.05
CA SER A 456 -0.65 9.34 27.69
C SER A 456 0.50 9.65 26.74
N LEU A 457 0.30 9.32 25.47
CA LEU A 457 1.31 9.46 24.42
C LEU A 457 0.85 10.49 23.39
N GLU A 458 1.75 11.38 23.02
CA GLU A 458 1.57 12.34 21.94
C GLU A 458 2.68 12.14 20.90
N HIS A 459 2.36 12.34 19.63
CA HIS A 459 3.36 12.34 18.58
C HIS A 459 4.23 13.59 18.70
N GLY A 460 5.55 13.43 18.55
CA GLY A 460 6.43 14.59 18.45
C GLY A 460 6.23 15.35 17.15
N ASP A 461 6.43 16.66 17.15
CA ASP A 461 6.34 17.50 15.96
C ASP A 461 7.60 17.31 15.07
N PRO A 462 7.49 16.76 13.85
CA PRO A 462 8.63 16.60 12.95
C PRO A 462 9.23 17.92 12.48
N GLY A 463 8.47 19.02 12.56
CA GLY A 463 8.94 20.36 12.24
C GLY A 463 9.80 20.98 13.35
N GLU A 464 9.71 20.49 14.58
CA GLU A 464 10.49 20.97 15.72
C GLU A 464 11.77 20.12 15.91
N PRO A 465 12.97 20.68 15.71
CA PRO A 465 14.22 19.90 15.76
C PRO A 465 14.47 19.21 17.10
N THR A 466 13.99 19.81 18.19
CA THR A 466 14.13 19.34 19.58
C THR A 466 12.96 18.49 20.06
N SER A 467 11.92 18.29 19.24
CA SER A 467 10.82 17.40 19.61
C SER A 467 11.30 15.94 19.55
N GLY A 468 10.96 15.18 20.59
CA GLY A 468 11.17 13.73 20.62
C GLY A 468 10.46 12.99 19.49
N VAL A 469 10.68 11.68 19.42
CA VAL A 469 9.86 10.79 18.58
C VAL A 469 8.46 10.65 19.18
N VAL A 470 8.39 10.55 20.51
CA VAL A 470 7.16 10.47 21.29
C VAL A 470 7.28 11.40 22.50
N ARG A 471 6.20 12.10 22.81
CA ARG A 471 6.05 12.86 24.05
C ARG A 471 5.18 12.07 25.02
N VAL A 472 5.67 11.85 26.23
CA VAL A 472 4.97 11.11 27.28
C VAL A 472 4.51 12.07 28.36
N ARG A 473 3.22 12.03 28.69
CA ARG A 473 2.60 12.83 29.74
C ARG A 473 2.09 11.92 30.85
N SER A 474 2.57 12.13 32.06
CA SER A 474 2.13 11.42 33.26
C SER A 474 1.72 12.41 34.36
N GLY A 475 1.27 11.89 35.50
CA GLY A 475 0.96 12.72 36.67
C GLY A 475 2.17 13.44 37.27
N SER A 476 3.40 13.03 36.94
CA SER A 476 4.63 13.62 37.47
C SER A 476 5.27 14.65 36.53
N GLY A 477 4.88 14.68 35.25
CA GLY A 477 5.40 15.65 34.29
C GLY A 477 5.21 15.24 32.83
N THR A 478 5.89 15.98 31.96
CA THR A 478 5.96 15.71 30.51
C THR A 478 7.41 15.51 30.12
N VAL A 479 7.69 14.47 29.34
CA VAL A 479 9.03 14.19 28.81
C VAL A 479 8.98 13.93 27.30
N ASP A 480 10.00 14.42 26.59
CA ASP A 480 10.25 14.11 25.19
C ASP A 480 11.25 12.94 25.09
N LEU A 481 10.81 11.85 24.49
CA LEU A 481 11.58 10.62 24.32
C LEU A 481 12.21 10.52 22.93
N PHE A 482 13.48 10.20 22.94
CA PHE A 482 14.27 9.85 21.76
C PHE A 482 14.71 8.40 21.88
N PHE A 483 14.78 7.71 20.74
CA PHE A 483 15.38 6.38 20.66
C PHE A 483 16.73 6.48 19.96
N ALA A 484 17.71 5.71 20.43
CA ALA A 484 19.01 5.59 19.81
C ALA A 484 19.38 4.11 19.66
N ALA A 485 19.75 3.70 18.45
CA ALA A 485 20.14 2.32 18.15
C ALA A 485 21.35 1.87 18.96
N ASN A 486 22.24 2.81 19.28
CA ASN A 486 23.46 2.59 20.05
C ASN A 486 24.00 3.91 20.60
N SER A 487 25.07 3.81 21.41
CA SER A 487 25.76 4.97 21.99
C SER A 487 26.25 5.98 20.95
N HIS A 488 26.61 5.56 19.73
CA HIS A 488 27.03 6.47 18.66
C HIS A 488 25.88 7.35 18.17
N ALA A 489 24.71 6.75 17.89
CA ALA A 489 23.51 7.49 17.52
C ALA A 489 23.08 8.48 18.62
N ALA A 490 23.14 8.07 19.89
CA ALA A 490 22.82 8.96 21.02
C ALA A 490 23.78 10.16 21.13
N LEU A 491 25.08 9.95 20.94
CA LEU A 491 26.06 11.05 20.90
C LEU A 491 25.77 12.00 19.74
N ARG A 492 25.37 11.48 18.58
CA ARG A 492 24.98 12.30 17.42
C ARG A 492 23.71 13.09 17.67
N LEU A 493 22.70 12.53 18.35
CA LEU A 493 21.49 13.26 18.74
C LEU A 493 21.82 14.51 19.57
N ALA A 494 22.72 14.37 20.55
CA ALA A 494 23.18 15.48 21.37
C ALA A 494 24.03 16.47 20.56
N PHE A 495 24.98 15.98 19.76
CA PHE A 495 25.87 16.81 18.94
C PHE A 495 25.11 17.65 17.90
N ASN A 496 24.09 17.08 17.27
CA ASN A 496 23.24 17.75 16.29
C ASN A 496 22.15 18.62 16.93
N GLY A 497 22.06 18.66 18.27
CA GLY A 497 21.08 19.49 18.98
C GLY A 497 19.64 18.97 18.94
N HIS A 498 19.41 17.70 18.60
CA HIS A 498 18.07 17.10 18.59
C HIS A 498 17.62 16.72 20.00
N ALA A 499 18.51 16.15 20.81
CA ALA A 499 18.24 15.80 22.21
C ALA A 499 18.97 16.79 23.12
N PRO A 500 18.33 17.90 23.54
CA PRO A 500 18.97 18.89 24.40
C PRO A 500 19.29 18.28 25.77
N ASP A 501 20.42 18.70 26.36
CA ASP A 501 20.79 18.32 27.73
C ASP A 501 19.95 19.11 28.74
N ALA A 502 18.66 18.79 28.83
CA ALA A 502 17.66 19.53 29.59
C ALA A 502 16.73 18.61 30.38
N LEU A 503 16.18 19.16 31.47
CA LEU A 503 15.11 18.55 32.24
C LEU A 503 13.89 18.34 31.32
N GLY A 504 13.42 17.10 31.22
CA GLY A 504 12.32 16.73 30.32
C GLY A 504 12.76 16.00 29.04
N THR A 505 14.06 15.85 28.79
CA THR A 505 14.57 15.03 27.68
C THR A 505 15.03 13.66 28.15
N VAL A 506 14.59 12.61 27.46
CA VAL A 506 14.98 11.22 27.74
C VAL A 506 15.47 10.56 26.46
N VAL A 507 16.66 9.95 26.52
CA VAL A 507 17.22 9.15 25.43
C VAL A 507 17.22 7.68 25.83
N VAL A 508 16.46 6.87 25.11
CA VAL A 508 16.37 5.42 25.28
C VAL A 508 17.34 4.76 24.32
N HIS A 509 18.39 4.15 24.86
CA HIS A 509 19.38 3.36 24.12
C HIS A 509 18.89 1.94 23.96
N SER A 510 18.96 1.43 22.73
CA SER A 510 18.70 0.02 22.48
C SER A 510 19.80 -0.90 23.01
N THR A 511 21.06 -0.48 22.91
CA THR A 511 22.22 -1.23 23.43
C THR A 511 22.70 -0.67 24.76
N GLU A 512 23.63 -1.36 25.40
CA GLU A 512 24.32 -0.88 26.60
C GLU A 512 24.88 0.54 26.40
N ILE A 513 24.84 1.32 27.49
CA ILE A 513 25.40 2.67 27.52
C ILE A 513 26.89 2.52 27.83
N ALA A 514 27.74 3.02 26.93
CA ALA A 514 29.18 2.99 27.17
C ALA A 514 29.54 3.71 28.49
N PRO A 515 30.31 3.07 29.40
CA PRO A 515 30.72 3.71 30.64
C PRO A 515 31.47 5.01 30.37
N ALA A 516 31.12 6.07 31.09
CA ALA A 516 31.81 7.34 30.96
C ALA A 516 33.28 7.18 31.40
N VAL A 517 34.22 7.24 30.46
CA VAL A 517 35.65 7.26 30.79
C VAL A 517 35.96 8.58 31.47
N ALA A 518 36.44 8.53 32.72
CA ALA A 518 36.79 9.71 33.50
C ALA A 518 37.88 10.52 32.77
N ARG A 519 37.50 11.66 32.18
CA ARG A 519 38.47 12.60 31.58
C ARG A 519 39.06 13.48 32.67
N SER A 520 40.25 13.10 33.16
CA SER A 520 41.13 13.91 34.04
C SER A 520 40.50 14.29 35.40
N PRO A 521 41.27 14.55 36.46
CA PRO A 521 40.69 14.88 37.75
C PRO A 521 40.00 16.26 37.66
N ARG A 522 38.66 16.28 37.62
CA ARG A 522 37.89 17.50 37.86
C ARG A 522 38.04 17.88 39.34
N GLY A 523 38.22 19.18 39.60
CA GLY A 523 38.32 19.76 40.94
C GLY A 523 37.15 19.40 41.85
N ALA A 524 37.32 19.66 43.15
CA ALA A 524 36.51 19.19 44.27
C ALA A 524 34.98 19.11 43.99
N PRO A 525 34.30 18.07 44.49
CA PRO A 525 32.90 17.79 44.18
C PRO A 525 31.99 18.89 44.74
N GLY A 526 31.57 19.80 43.85
CA GLY A 526 30.45 20.72 44.09
C GLY A 526 29.21 20.24 43.34
N ARG A 527 28.05 20.23 43.99
CA ARG A 527 26.74 20.05 43.34
C ARG A 527 26.58 21.14 42.28
N THR A 528 26.66 20.79 40.99
CA THR A 528 26.42 21.74 39.89
C THR A 528 24.94 22.03 39.67
N GLY A 529 24.03 21.29 40.33
CA GLY A 529 22.57 21.54 40.32
C GLY A 529 21.88 21.36 38.96
N ARG A 530 22.60 20.98 37.90
CA ARG A 530 22.05 20.77 36.56
C ARG A 530 21.52 19.34 36.43
N VAL A 531 20.21 19.20 36.38
CA VAL A 531 19.54 17.95 35.98
C VAL A 531 19.52 17.93 34.45
N GLY A 532 20.41 17.14 33.87
CA GLY A 532 20.55 16.97 32.42
C GLY A 532 19.56 15.96 31.83
N ALA A 533 19.70 15.66 30.55
CA ALA A 533 18.92 14.65 29.85
C ALA A 533 19.12 13.26 30.49
N ARG A 534 18.04 12.52 30.71
CA ARG A 534 18.10 11.15 31.25
C ARG A 534 18.48 10.17 30.14
N GLN A 535 19.24 9.15 30.49
CA GLN A 535 19.70 8.11 29.58
C GLN A 535 19.22 6.77 30.13
N VAL A 536 18.49 5.99 29.33
CA VAL A 536 17.90 4.71 29.74
C VAL A 536 18.39 3.60 28.81
N SER A 537 18.89 2.49 29.35
CA SER A 537 19.41 1.35 28.58
C SER A 537 18.37 0.23 28.52
N MET A 538 17.80 -0.02 27.35
CA MET A 538 16.84 -1.13 27.17
C MET A 538 17.50 -2.50 27.24
N ALA A 539 18.75 -2.61 26.80
CA ALA A 539 19.52 -3.85 26.92
C ALA A 539 19.69 -4.26 28.40
N GLU A 540 20.03 -3.31 29.27
CA GLU A 540 20.15 -3.55 30.72
C GLU A 540 18.79 -3.89 31.33
N LEU A 541 17.75 -3.10 31.05
CA LEU A 541 16.40 -3.37 31.56
C LEU A 541 15.88 -4.76 31.17
N LEU A 542 16.09 -5.18 29.91
CA LEU A 542 15.71 -6.52 29.44
C LEU A 542 16.58 -7.65 30.03
N GLY A 543 17.84 -7.34 30.39
CA GLY A 543 18.76 -8.29 31.01
C GLY A 543 18.49 -8.50 32.51
N GLU A 544 18.03 -7.48 33.21
CA GLU A 544 17.85 -7.49 34.67
C GLU A 544 16.43 -7.87 35.13
N THR A 545 15.42 -7.68 34.27
CA THR A 545 14.01 -7.89 34.66
C THR A 545 13.57 -9.33 34.43
N ALA A 546 12.84 -9.89 35.40
CA ALA A 546 12.35 -11.26 35.32
C ALA A 546 11.01 -11.38 34.60
N ASN A 547 10.20 -10.31 34.59
CA ASN A 547 8.87 -10.30 34.00
C ASN A 547 8.46 -8.90 33.50
N SER A 548 7.36 -8.84 32.75
CA SER A 548 6.89 -7.61 32.11
C SER A 548 6.43 -6.51 33.07
N ASN A 549 5.89 -6.86 34.24
CA ASN A 549 5.46 -5.89 35.26
C ASN A 549 6.67 -5.21 35.91
N GLU A 550 7.72 -5.99 36.18
CA GLU A 550 8.99 -5.45 36.66
C GLU A 550 9.63 -4.55 35.60
N LEU A 551 9.63 -4.96 34.33
CA LEU A 551 10.17 -4.15 33.23
C LEU A 551 9.49 -2.78 33.11
N ILE A 552 8.15 -2.73 33.14
CA ILE A 552 7.44 -1.44 33.06
C ILE A 552 7.70 -0.57 34.29
N GLN A 553 7.79 -1.17 35.49
CA GLN A 553 8.09 -0.43 36.71
C GLN A 553 9.50 0.17 36.65
N ARG A 554 10.51 -0.62 36.29
CA ARG A 554 11.91 -0.17 36.18
C ARG A 554 12.07 0.88 35.09
N PHE A 555 11.44 0.68 33.93
CA PHE A 555 11.41 1.68 32.87
C PHE A 555 10.80 3.00 33.35
N ARG A 556 9.70 2.95 34.10
CA ARG A 556 9.04 4.12 34.67
C ARG A 556 9.94 4.85 35.67
N GLU A 557 10.67 4.13 36.52
CA GLU A 557 11.63 4.68 37.47
C GLU A 557 12.78 5.41 36.76
N GLU A 558 13.34 4.81 35.70
CA GLU A 558 14.46 5.37 34.92
C GLU A 558 14.06 6.59 34.07
N VAL A 559 12.88 6.54 33.44
CA VAL A 559 12.30 7.70 32.73
C VAL A 559 11.79 8.76 33.73
N ALA A 560 11.57 8.34 34.98
CA ALA A 560 10.99 9.06 36.12
C ALA A 560 9.74 9.86 35.74
N ILE A 561 8.73 9.09 35.33
CA ILE A 561 7.36 9.51 34.96
C ILE A 561 6.28 8.86 35.83
#